data_AF-A0AAZ1Y4G2-F1
#
_entry.id   AF-A0AAZ1Y4G2-F1
#
_cell.length_a   1.000
_cell.length_b   1.000
_cell.length_c   1.000
_cell.angle_alpha   90.00
_cell.angle_beta   90.00
_cell.angle_gamma   90.00
#
_symmetry.space_group_name_H-M   'P 1'
#
loop_
_entity.id
_entity.type
_entity.pdbx_description
1 polymer ?
#
loop_
_entity_poly.entity_id
_entity_poly.type
_entity_poly.pdbx_seq_one_letter_code
_entity_poly.pdbx_strand_id
1 'polypeptide(L)'
;MTGTSPLVSLPSVSQPVPSPINVTFSSVNLRNVLQWFPGKGNHADETLYTVQYAIPKGIYWQKKKHCTEIVRTWCDLTSEMWAADEGYFAKVRAVERGVSSKWAFTPRRFDPKTETTLGPPLLSVEIENTSAIITIKGPMRYPSNNHTPALSMTTLYPEMIYNLSVHNTHLNHTVGINQVEVYMTTID
;
A
#
# COMPACT_ATOMS: atom_id res chain seq x y z
N MET A 1 -4.06 -3.48 -71.59
CA MET A 1 -4.61 -4.36 -70.54
C MET A 1 -3.74 -4.20 -69.30
N THR A 2 -4.11 -3.26 -68.43
CA THR A 2 -3.40 -2.97 -67.17
C THR A 2 -3.99 -3.83 -66.07
N GLY A 3 -3.34 -4.95 -65.75
CA GLY A 3 -3.72 -5.81 -64.62
C GLY A 3 -3.05 -5.32 -63.34
N THR A 4 -3.79 -4.60 -62.49
CA THR A 4 -3.37 -4.32 -61.11
C THR A 4 -3.71 -5.53 -60.24
N SER A 5 -2.69 -6.20 -59.73
CA SER A 5 -2.82 -7.26 -58.73
C SER A 5 -3.13 -6.64 -57.36
N PRO A 6 -4.08 -7.15 -56.57
CA PRO A 6 -4.35 -6.62 -55.24
C PRO A 6 -3.24 -7.08 -54.28
N LEU A 7 -2.58 -6.11 -53.64
CA LEU A 7 -1.71 -6.35 -52.48
C LEU A 7 -2.58 -6.87 -51.34
N VAL A 8 -2.52 -8.18 -51.08
CA VAL A 8 -3.11 -8.78 -49.88
C VAL A 8 -2.26 -8.34 -48.68
N SER A 9 -2.79 -7.44 -47.87
CA SER A 9 -2.19 -7.08 -46.59
C SER A 9 -2.25 -8.29 -45.65
N LEU A 10 -1.08 -8.81 -45.26
CA LEU A 10 -0.97 -9.78 -44.17
C LEU A 10 -1.60 -9.19 -42.90
N PRO A 11 -2.36 -9.96 -42.11
CA PRO A 11 -2.82 -9.48 -40.82
C PRO A 11 -1.59 -9.17 -39.97
N SER A 12 -1.51 -7.92 -39.48
CA SER A 12 -0.50 -7.52 -38.51
C SER A 12 -0.61 -8.43 -37.30
N VAL A 13 0.39 -9.27 -37.06
CA VAL A 13 0.51 -10.03 -35.81
C VAL A 13 0.59 -8.98 -34.70
N SER A 14 -0.47 -8.83 -33.90
CA SER A 14 -0.45 -7.91 -32.78
C SER A 14 0.62 -8.41 -31.82
N GLN A 15 1.60 -7.55 -31.50
CA GLN A 15 2.58 -7.89 -30.47
C GLN A 15 1.82 -8.12 -29.16
N PRO A 16 2.14 -9.19 -28.41
CA PRO A 16 1.48 -9.47 -27.15
C PRO A 16 1.81 -8.36 -26.16
N VAL A 17 0.77 -7.79 -25.53
CA VAL A 17 0.89 -6.74 -24.52
C VAL A 17 1.83 -7.22 -23.39
N PRO A 18 2.96 -6.54 -23.14
CA PRO A 18 3.89 -6.95 -22.11
C PRO A 18 3.27 -6.88 -20.71
N SER A 19 3.49 -7.93 -19.91
CA SER A 19 3.00 -8.01 -18.54
C SER A 19 3.73 -7.05 -17.61
N PRO A 20 3.05 -6.50 -16.58
CA PRO A 20 3.69 -5.74 -15.52
C PRO A 20 4.81 -6.53 -14.84
N ILE A 21 5.81 -5.83 -14.30
CA ILE A 21 6.95 -6.42 -13.60
C ILE A 21 7.07 -5.83 -12.19
N ASN A 22 7.82 -6.51 -11.32
CA ASN A 22 8.07 -6.07 -9.94
C ASN A 22 6.79 -5.74 -9.15
N VAL A 23 5.84 -6.67 -9.14
CA VAL A 23 4.56 -6.51 -8.45
C VAL A 23 4.76 -6.75 -6.95
N THR A 24 4.70 -5.68 -6.15
CA THR A 24 5.02 -5.71 -4.71
C THR A 24 4.03 -4.89 -3.89
N PHE A 25 3.94 -5.18 -2.60
CA PHE A 25 3.21 -4.34 -1.64
C PHE A 25 4.13 -3.34 -0.95
N SER A 26 3.61 -2.14 -0.72
CA SER A 26 4.12 -1.17 0.23
C SER A 26 3.07 -0.97 1.32
N SER A 27 3.47 -1.12 2.59
CA SER A 27 2.54 -1.00 3.71
C SER A 27 3.11 -0.22 4.89
N VAL A 28 2.37 0.81 5.30
CA VAL A 28 2.65 1.62 6.49
C VAL A 28 1.36 1.82 7.25
N ASN A 29 1.35 1.53 8.56
CA ASN A 29 0.15 1.62 9.41
C ASN A 29 -1.06 0.89 8.82
N LEU A 30 -0.82 -0.29 8.21
CA LEU A 30 -1.81 -1.09 7.49
C LEU A 30 -2.49 -0.40 6.30
N ARG A 31 -1.92 0.69 5.76
CA ARG A 31 -2.26 1.17 4.42
C ARG A 31 -1.58 0.28 3.39
N ASN A 32 -2.32 -0.61 2.76
CA ASN A 32 -1.76 -1.65 1.90
C ASN A 32 -1.88 -1.24 0.43
N VAL A 33 -0.77 -0.82 -0.17
CA VAL A 33 -0.72 -0.34 -1.56
C VAL A 33 0.05 -1.33 -2.42
N LEU A 34 -0.61 -1.89 -3.44
CA LEU A 34 0.05 -2.68 -4.49
C LEU A 34 0.73 -1.73 -5.48
N GLN A 35 1.96 -2.04 -5.87
CA GLN A 35 2.75 -1.27 -6.83
C GLN A 35 3.39 -2.20 -7.85
N TRP A 36 3.64 -1.69 -9.05
CA TRP A 36 4.33 -2.42 -10.12
C TRP A 36 5.05 -1.46 -11.06
N PHE A 37 5.90 -2.00 -11.91
CA PHE A 37 6.44 -1.29 -13.07
C PHE A 37 5.74 -1.75 -14.36
N PRO A 38 5.64 -0.88 -15.38
CA PRO A 38 5.20 -1.27 -16.70
C PRO A 38 6.07 -2.39 -17.28
N GLY A 39 5.48 -3.23 -18.14
CA GLY A 39 6.26 -4.20 -18.91
C GLY A 39 7.19 -3.51 -19.91
N LYS A 40 8.30 -4.14 -20.28
CA LYS A 40 9.21 -3.59 -21.30
C LYS A 40 8.47 -3.44 -22.63
N GLY A 41 8.35 -2.21 -23.11
CA GLY A 41 7.63 -1.89 -24.35
C GLY A 41 6.24 -1.31 -24.15
N ASN A 42 5.73 -1.25 -22.91
CA ASN A 42 4.47 -0.57 -22.61
C ASN A 42 4.64 0.95 -22.71
N HIS A 43 3.71 1.61 -23.37
CA HIS A 43 3.68 3.08 -23.49
C HIS A 43 2.80 3.66 -22.38
N ALA A 44 3.38 4.52 -21.54
CA ALA A 44 2.73 5.02 -20.31
C ALA A 44 1.35 5.65 -20.54
N ASP A 45 1.13 6.27 -21.69
CA ASP A 45 -0.11 6.98 -22.03
C ASP A 45 -1.17 6.09 -22.69
N GLU A 46 -0.81 4.87 -23.11
CA GLU A 46 -1.72 3.93 -23.80
C GLU A 46 -2.03 2.68 -22.95
N THR A 47 -1.21 2.37 -21.95
CA THR A 47 -1.38 1.17 -21.12
C THR A 47 -2.31 1.43 -19.93
N LEU A 48 -3.37 0.62 -19.83
CA LEU A 48 -4.24 0.57 -18.66
C LEU A 48 -3.96 -0.67 -17.82
N TYR A 49 -4.24 -0.61 -16.52
CA TYR A 49 -3.98 -1.71 -15.59
C TYR A 49 -5.25 -2.15 -14.87
N THR A 50 -5.40 -3.46 -14.71
CA THR A 50 -6.47 -4.04 -13.89
C THR A 50 -5.90 -4.89 -12.78
N VAL A 51 -6.36 -4.66 -11.55
CA VAL A 51 -5.90 -5.36 -10.34
C VAL A 51 -6.96 -6.33 -9.80
N GLN A 52 -6.49 -7.50 -9.38
CA GLN A 52 -7.27 -8.47 -8.59
C GLN A 52 -6.52 -8.86 -7.31
N TYR A 53 -7.26 -9.28 -6.30
CA TYR A 53 -6.73 -9.79 -5.04
C TYR A 53 -7.47 -11.06 -4.61
N ALA A 54 -6.86 -11.85 -3.74
CA ALA A 54 -7.45 -13.05 -3.16
C ALA A 54 -6.89 -13.32 -1.76
N ILE A 55 -7.71 -13.93 -0.91
CA ILE A 55 -7.28 -14.50 0.38
C ILE A 55 -6.91 -15.96 0.10
N PRO A 56 -5.76 -16.50 0.56
CA PRO A 56 -5.34 -17.89 0.30
C PRO A 56 -6.40 -18.94 0.69
N LYS A 57 -7.24 -18.66 1.70
CA LYS A 57 -8.35 -19.51 2.13
C LYS A 57 -9.52 -19.56 1.13
N GLY A 58 -9.52 -18.72 0.09
CA GLY A 58 -10.51 -18.72 -0.99
C GLY A 58 -9.84 -18.52 -2.35
N ILE A 59 -9.88 -19.53 -3.22
CA ILE A 59 -9.28 -19.52 -4.58
C ILE A 59 -9.97 -18.48 -5.53
N TYR A 60 -10.90 -17.68 -5.00
CA TYR A 60 -11.69 -16.74 -5.78
C TYR A 60 -11.02 -15.36 -5.86
N TRP A 61 -10.52 -15.02 -7.06
CA TRP A 61 -9.95 -13.71 -7.35
C TRP A 61 -11.03 -12.64 -7.47
N GLN A 62 -10.90 -11.57 -6.69
CA GLN A 62 -11.82 -10.45 -6.69
C GLN A 62 -11.21 -9.24 -7.42
N LYS A 63 -12.01 -8.57 -8.25
CA LYS A 63 -11.61 -7.33 -8.92
C LYS A 63 -11.72 -6.15 -7.96
N LYS A 64 -10.67 -5.32 -7.89
CA LYS A 64 -10.77 -3.99 -7.28
C LYS A 64 -11.40 -3.04 -8.30
N LYS A 65 -12.67 -2.65 -8.09
CA LYS A 65 -13.42 -1.79 -9.01
C LYS A 65 -12.67 -0.48 -9.34
N HIS A 66 -12.15 0.20 -8.32
CA HIS A 66 -11.39 1.45 -8.48
C HIS A 66 -9.98 1.30 -9.07
N CYS A 67 -9.55 0.07 -9.34
CA CYS A 67 -8.29 -0.26 -10.01
C CYS A 67 -8.54 -1.18 -11.21
N THR A 68 -9.64 -0.95 -11.92
CA THR A 68 -9.93 -1.56 -13.21
C THR A 68 -9.66 -0.52 -14.29
N GLU A 69 -8.80 -0.88 -15.24
CA GLU A 69 -8.38 -0.03 -16.37
C GLU A 69 -7.86 1.36 -15.94
N ILE A 70 -6.95 1.39 -14.98
CA ILE A 70 -6.30 2.62 -14.47
C ILE A 70 -4.95 2.87 -15.16
N VAL A 71 -4.57 4.13 -15.36
CA VAL A 71 -3.27 4.50 -15.95
C VAL A 71 -2.12 4.37 -14.94
N ARG A 72 -2.39 4.70 -13.67
CA ARG A 72 -1.38 4.67 -12.60
C ARG A 72 -0.88 3.25 -12.31
N THR A 73 0.37 3.15 -11.85
CA THR A 73 1.06 1.88 -11.56
C THR A 73 0.99 1.45 -10.10
N TRP A 74 -0.08 1.87 -9.41
CA TRP A 74 -0.34 1.51 -8.02
C TRP A 74 -1.84 1.42 -7.74
N CYS A 75 -2.19 0.64 -6.73
CA CYS A 75 -3.57 0.45 -6.29
C CYS A 75 -3.65 0.31 -4.78
N ASP A 76 -4.49 1.14 -4.15
CA ASP A 76 -4.80 1.03 -2.72
C ASP A 76 -5.80 -0.14 -2.50
N LEU A 77 -5.35 -1.16 -1.78
CA LEU A 77 -6.11 -2.35 -1.40
C LEU A 77 -6.39 -2.38 0.12
N THR A 78 -6.26 -1.24 0.81
CA THR A 78 -6.40 -1.17 2.27
C THR A 78 -7.77 -1.68 2.75
N SER A 79 -8.85 -1.30 2.06
CA SER A 79 -10.21 -1.77 2.36
C SER A 79 -10.38 -3.27 2.15
N GLU A 80 -9.77 -3.81 1.09
CA GLU A 80 -9.82 -5.22 0.71
C GLU A 80 -9.01 -6.10 1.66
N MET A 81 -7.99 -5.51 2.29
CA MET A 81 -7.07 -6.14 3.22
C MET A 81 -7.31 -5.70 4.67
N TRP A 82 -8.57 -5.43 5.02
CA TRP A 82 -8.92 -4.96 6.37
C TRP A 82 -8.76 -6.05 7.45
N ALA A 83 -8.88 -7.34 7.11
CA ALA A 83 -8.59 -8.42 8.05
C ALA A 83 -7.07 -8.65 8.13
N ALA A 84 -6.40 -7.96 9.06
CA ALA A 84 -4.93 -7.95 9.15
C ALA A 84 -4.32 -9.32 9.49
N ASP A 85 -5.09 -10.22 10.12
CA ASP A 85 -4.66 -11.59 10.46
C ASP A 85 -4.76 -12.56 9.27
N GLU A 86 -5.41 -12.16 8.17
CA GLU A 86 -5.39 -12.91 6.92
C GLU A 86 -4.19 -12.49 6.08
N GLY A 87 -3.67 -13.42 5.27
CA GLY A 87 -2.75 -13.03 4.22
C GLY A 87 -3.44 -12.92 2.87
N TYR A 88 -2.72 -12.34 1.91
CA TYR A 88 -3.29 -11.95 0.65
C TYR A 88 -2.32 -12.20 -0.50
N PHE A 89 -2.87 -12.47 -1.68
CA PHE A 89 -2.18 -12.36 -2.95
C PHE A 89 -2.84 -11.27 -3.78
N ALA A 90 -2.05 -10.63 -4.64
CA ALA A 90 -2.58 -9.76 -5.67
C ALA A 90 -1.97 -10.08 -7.02
N LYS A 91 -2.67 -9.65 -8.07
CA LYS A 91 -2.19 -9.73 -9.43
C LYS A 91 -2.67 -8.54 -10.23
N VAL A 92 -1.88 -8.17 -11.23
CA VAL A 92 -2.14 -7.06 -12.13
C VAL A 92 -1.86 -7.50 -13.56
N ARG A 93 -2.61 -6.95 -14.52
CA ARG A 93 -2.35 -7.11 -15.95
C ARG A 93 -2.46 -5.77 -16.65
N ALA A 94 -1.69 -5.63 -17.72
CA ALA A 94 -1.81 -4.52 -18.65
C ALA A 94 -2.94 -4.77 -19.66
N VAL A 95 -3.56 -3.70 -20.16
CA VAL A 95 -4.60 -3.70 -21.17
C VAL A 95 -4.27 -2.57 -22.16
N GLU A 96 -4.11 -2.90 -23.43
CA GLU A 96 -3.87 -1.95 -24.52
C GLU A 96 -4.81 -2.28 -25.68
N ARG A 97 -5.56 -1.28 -26.15
CA ARG A 97 -6.51 -1.41 -27.29
C ARG A 97 -7.44 -2.63 -27.17
N GLY A 98 -7.91 -2.92 -25.96
CA GLY A 98 -8.79 -4.06 -25.64
C GLY A 98 -8.09 -5.42 -25.49
N VAL A 99 -6.77 -5.50 -25.72
CA VAL A 99 -5.98 -6.73 -25.55
C VAL A 99 -5.33 -6.72 -24.18
N SER A 100 -5.41 -7.84 -23.45
CA SER A 100 -4.83 -7.99 -22.11
C SER A 100 -3.52 -8.77 -22.12
N SER A 101 -2.56 -8.36 -21.30
CA SER A 101 -1.37 -9.16 -20.99
C SER A 101 -1.71 -10.39 -20.14
N LYS A 102 -0.74 -11.30 -19.98
CA LYS A 102 -0.78 -12.30 -18.89
C LYS A 102 -0.81 -11.58 -17.54
N TRP A 103 -1.39 -12.23 -16.54
CA TRP A 103 -1.36 -11.75 -15.15
C TRP A 103 0.06 -11.82 -14.58
N ALA A 104 0.50 -10.73 -13.97
CA ALA A 104 1.68 -10.67 -13.11
C ALA A 104 1.22 -10.73 -11.66
N PHE A 105 1.78 -11.66 -10.89
CA PHE A 105 1.38 -11.94 -9.50
C PHE A 105 2.38 -11.33 -8.53
N THR A 106 1.93 -11.06 -7.30
CA THR A 106 2.85 -10.89 -6.19
C THR A 106 3.66 -12.19 -6.02
N PRO A 107 4.98 -12.10 -5.78
CA PRO A 107 5.86 -13.27 -5.78
C PRO A 107 5.58 -14.23 -4.61
N ARG A 108 5.01 -13.72 -3.52
CA ARG A 108 4.61 -14.48 -2.35
C ARG A 108 3.33 -13.91 -1.73
N ARG A 109 2.81 -14.64 -0.74
CA ARG A 109 1.75 -14.18 0.16
C ARG A 109 2.24 -12.94 0.92
N PHE A 110 1.37 -11.95 1.04
CA PHE A 110 1.55 -10.76 1.84
C PHE A 110 0.72 -10.86 3.12
N ASP A 111 1.36 -10.72 4.27
CA ASP A 111 0.73 -10.77 5.59
C ASP A 111 0.73 -9.37 6.22
N PRO A 112 -0.39 -8.61 6.18
CA PRO A 112 -0.41 -7.20 6.55
C PRO A 112 0.09 -6.94 7.96
N LYS A 113 -0.28 -7.78 8.93
CA LYS A 113 0.08 -7.61 10.34
C LYS A 113 1.58 -7.78 10.61
N THR A 114 2.28 -8.61 9.84
CA THR A 114 3.71 -8.86 10.07
C THR A 114 4.61 -8.06 9.14
N GLU A 115 4.08 -7.61 8.00
CA GLU A 115 4.86 -6.94 6.96
C GLU A 115 4.60 -5.43 6.85
N THR A 116 3.61 -4.89 7.55
CA THR A 116 3.42 -3.44 7.64
C THR A 116 4.51 -2.80 8.48
N THR A 117 5.01 -1.65 8.04
CA THR A 117 5.87 -0.82 8.89
C THR A 117 4.99 0.05 9.79
N LEU A 118 5.31 0.13 11.07
CA LEU A 118 4.69 1.07 11.99
C LEU A 118 5.28 2.46 11.76
N GLY A 119 4.43 3.43 11.45
CA GLY A 119 4.84 4.83 11.34
C GLY A 119 5.26 5.40 12.69
N PRO A 120 5.99 6.53 12.69
CA PRO A 120 6.42 7.17 13.93
C PRO A 120 5.21 7.65 14.75
N PRO A 121 5.33 7.70 16.10
CA PRO A 121 4.36 8.41 16.92
C PRO A 121 4.42 9.92 16.65
N LEU A 122 3.32 10.61 16.97
CA LEU A 122 3.29 12.06 17.06
C LEU A 122 3.73 12.48 18.47
N LEU A 123 4.60 13.49 18.54
CA LEU A 123 5.09 14.07 19.79
C LEU A 123 4.64 15.52 19.88
N SER A 124 4.07 15.92 21.01
CA SER A 124 3.86 17.32 21.37
C SER A 124 4.54 17.62 22.71
N VAL A 125 5.08 18.83 22.81
CA VAL A 125 5.77 19.31 24.02
C VAL A 125 5.16 20.66 24.39
N GLU A 126 4.67 20.74 25.62
CA GLU A 126 4.13 21.96 26.21
C GLU A 126 5.02 22.37 27.38
N ILE A 127 5.44 23.62 27.43
CA ILE A 127 6.30 24.14 28.51
C ILE A 127 5.41 24.96 29.44
N GLU A 128 5.38 24.56 30.72
CA GLU A 128 4.67 25.27 31.77
C GLU A 128 5.66 25.69 32.86
N ASN A 129 5.99 26.99 32.91
CA ASN A 129 6.97 27.55 33.85
C ASN A 129 8.35 26.86 33.76
N THR A 130 8.61 25.92 34.67
CA THR A 130 9.85 25.14 34.80
C THR A 130 9.68 23.66 34.45
N SER A 131 8.47 23.23 34.05
CA SER A 131 8.18 21.87 33.60
C SER A 131 7.94 21.81 32.08
N ALA A 132 8.18 20.64 31.52
CA ALA A 132 7.77 20.29 30.17
C ALA A 132 6.86 19.07 30.22
N ILE A 133 5.69 19.16 29.60
CA ILE A 133 4.74 18.08 29.42
C ILE A 133 4.97 17.51 28.02
N ILE A 134 5.28 16.22 27.94
CA ILE A 134 5.52 15.52 26.68
C ILE A 134 4.36 14.56 26.45
N THR A 135 3.57 14.78 25.39
CA THR A 135 2.50 13.88 25.00
C THR A 135 2.94 13.06 23.79
N ILE A 136 2.82 11.74 23.90
CA ILE A 136 3.10 10.80 22.83
C ILE A 136 1.78 10.22 22.33
N LYS A 137 1.48 10.39 21.05
CA LYS A 137 0.33 9.75 20.41
C LYS A 137 0.82 8.72 19.41
N GLY A 138 0.48 7.46 19.65
CA GLY A 138 0.87 6.34 18.80
C GLY A 138 0.31 6.44 17.37
N PRO A 139 0.86 5.66 16.42
CA PRO A 139 0.33 5.62 15.08
C PRO A 139 -1.08 5.04 15.10
N MET A 140 -1.92 5.57 14.22
CA MET A 140 -3.27 5.08 13.99
C MET A 140 -3.27 4.21 12.75
N ARG A 141 -4.13 3.19 12.75
CA ARG A 141 -4.41 2.40 11.56
C ARG A 141 -4.95 3.32 10.47
N TYR A 142 -4.44 3.15 9.25
CA TYR A 142 -4.93 3.92 8.11
C TYR A 142 -6.42 3.64 7.86
N PRO A 143 -7.28 4.67 7.82
CA PRO A 143 -8.70 4.48 7.64
C PRO A 143 -9.01 3.98 6.22
N SER A 144 -9.91 3.02 6.09
CA SER A 144 -10.32 2.51 4.77
C SER A 144 -11.16 3.52 3.98
N ASN A 145 -11.85 4.41 4.70
CA ASN A 145 -12.69 5.49 4.19
C ASN A 145 -12.97 6.51 5.32
N ASN A 146 -13.63 7.63 5.00
CA ASN A 146 -13.91 8.72 5.95
C ASN A 146 -14.86 8.34 7.11
N HIS A 147 -15.59 7.23 7.01
CA HIS A 147 -16.49 6.74 8.06
C HIS A 147 -15.85 5.63 8.91
N THR A 148 -14.61 5.24 8.62
CA THR A 148 -13.91 4.21 9.38
C THR A 148 -13.54 4.81 10.73
N PRO A 149 -13.96 4.21 11.86
CA PRO A 149 -13.56 4.67 13.18
C PRO A 149 -12.04 4.66 13.32
N ALA A 150 -11.50 5.66 14.02
CA ALA A 150 -10.08 5.71 14.33
C ALA A 150 -9.70 4.50 15.20
N LEU A 151 -8.72 3.71 14.74
CA LEU A 151 -8.23 2.54 15.47
C LEU A 151 -6.75 2.71 15.79
N SER A 152 -6.41 2.67 17.07
CA SER A 152 -5.01 2.71 17.50
C SER A 152 -4.28 1.46 17.04
N MET A 153 -3.02 1.61 16.61
CA MET A 153 -2.19 0.46 16.30
C MET A 153 -1.90 -0.39 17.55
N THR A 154 -1.92 0.18 18.76
CA THR A 154 -1.72 -0.58 20.00
C THR A 154 -2.79 -1.65 20.25
N THR A 155 -3.99 -1.51 19.69
CA THR A 155 -5.04 -2.55 19.75
C THR A 155 -4.66 -3.79 18.91
N LEU A 156 -3.88 -3.61 17.86
CA LEU A 156 -3.41 -4.69 16.97
C LEU A 156 -2.03 -5.23 17.36
N TYR A 157 -1.24 -4.39 18.04
CA TYR A 157 0.11 -4.67 18.54
C TYR A 157 0.17 -4.31 20.03
N PRO A 158 -0.38 -5.15 20.93
CA PRO A 158 -0.47 -4.84 22.35
C PRO A 158 0.89 -4.76 23.05
N GLU A 159 1.93 -5.35 22.45
CA GLU A 159 3.31 -5.33 22.97
C GLU A 159 4.13 -4.13 22.44
N MET A 160 3.49 -3.17 21.76
CA MET A 160 4.15 -1.97 21.27
C MET A 160 4.62 -1.08 22.43
N ILE A 161 5.92 -0.79 22.50
CA ILE A 161 6.54 0.04 23.54
C ILE A 161 7.20 1.26 22.90
N TYR A 162 7.07 2.43 23.53
CA TYR A 162 7.77 3.64 23.14
C TYR A 162 8.95 3.92 24.08
N ASN A 163 10.10 4.23 23.49
CA ASN A 163 11.27 4.72 24.20
C ASN A 163 11.37 6.23 23.96
N LEU A 164 11.26 7.02 25.02
CA LEU A 164 11.40 8.47 24.95
C LEU A 164 12.79 8.88 25.42
N SER A 165 13.40 9.86 24.76
CA SER A 165 14.65 10.45 25.22
C SER A 165 14.62 11.97 25.09
N VAL A 166 15.17 12.66 26.08
CA VAL A 166 15.26 14.12 26.14
C VAL A 166 16.73 14.49 26.13
N HIS A 167 17.15 15.23 25.10
CA HIS A 167 18.53 15.68 24.95
C HIS A 167 18.67 17.16 25.36
N ASN A 168 19.50 17.41 26.36
CA ASN A 168 19.91 18.75 26.78
C ASN A 168 21.16 19.17 25.99
N THR A 169 20.99 20.11 25.08
CA THR A 169 22.05 20.61 24.20
C THR A 169 23.11 21.46 24.91
N HIS A 170 22.74 22.13 26.01
CA HIS A 170 23.69 22.94 26.78
C HIS A 170 24.65 22.09 27.61
N LEU A 171 24.15 21.01 28.21
CA LEU A 171 24.95 20.07 29.00
C LEU A 171 25.49 18.89 28.17
N ASN A 172 25.10 18.82 26.89
CA ASN A 172 25.36 17.70 26.00
C ASN A 172 25.02 16.33 26.64
N HIS A 173 23.84 16.26 27.25
CA HIS A 173 23.43 15.12 28.08
C HIS A 173 22.02 14.65 27.71
N THR A 174 21.81 13.33 27.63
CA THR A 174 20.52 12.74 27.25
C THR A 174 19.94 11.93 28.40
N VAL A 175 18.66 12.16 28.71
CA VAL A 175 17.89 11.38 29.69
C VAL A 175 16.91 10.50 28.93
N GLY A 176 16.95 9.18 29.17
CA GLY A 176 15.96 8.23 28.65
C GLY A 176 14.82 8.04 29.64
N ILE A 177 13.58 8.02 29.14
CA ILE A 177 12.38 7.67 29.90
C ILE A 177 11.85 6.36 29.29
N ASN A 178 11.97 5.27 30.05
CA ASN A 178 11.50 3.95 29.65
C ASN A 178 10.04 3.77 30.06
N GLN A 179 9.24 3.09 29.23
CA GLN A 179 7.82 2.76 29.50
C GLN A 179 6.92 3.99 29.74
N VAL A 180 6.74 4.82 28.71
CA VAL A 180 5.73 5.89 28.75
C VAL A 180 4.36 5.30 28.44
N GLU A 181 3.45 5.30 29.42
CA GLU A 181 2.04 4.95 29.20
C GLU A 181 1.39 5.99 28.29
N VAL A 182 0.90 5.57 27.13
CA VAL A 182 0.15 6.41 26.20
C VAL A 182 -1.31 6.44 26.64
N TYR A 183 -1.72 7.50 27.33
CA TYR A 183 -3.13 7.75 27.58
C TYR A 183 -3.77 8.31 26.30
N MET A 184 -4.75 7.59 25.74
CA MET A 184 -5.66 8.19 24.76
C MET A 184 -6.63 9.09 25.53
N THR A 185 -6.41 10.40 25.53
CA THR A 185 -7.46 11.35 25.89
C THR A 185 -8.43 11.46 24.72
N THR A 186 -9.64 10.95 24.91
CA THR A 186 -10.78 11.29 24.06
C THR A 186 -11.08 12.76 24.30
N ILE A 187 -10.92 13.60 23.26
CA ILE A 187 -11.43 14.97 23.28
C ILE A 187 -12.93 14.82 22.97
N ASP A 188 -13.77 15.17 23.95
CA ASP A 188 -15.23 15.29 23.80
C ASP A 188 -15.62 16.41 22.83
#